data_AF-K9QQM1-F1
#
_entry.id   AF-K9QQM1-F1
#
_cell.length_a   1.000
_cell.length_b   1.000
_cell.length_c   1.000
_cell.angle_alpha   90.00
_cell.angle_beta   90.00
_cell.angle_gamma   90.00
#
_symmetry.space_group_name_H-M   'P 1'
#
loop_
_entity.id
_entity.type
_entity.pdbx_description
1 polymer ?
#
loop_
_entity_poly.entity_id
_entity_poly.type
_entity_poly.pdbx_seq_one_letter_code
_entity_poly.pdbx_strand_id
1 'polypeptide(L)'
;MANQQLIKQLADEFGWTQADIKRAIEGSQDTVTTRDEVILCMIRYAGSDLKKRNYELAAQKRVNVRQKEMIQGLIEQLTTVQEFYAAKLVPTLRATINEQAAYIADLLNQVSGKNQGGRNGQ
;
A
#
# COMPACT_ATOMS: atom_id res chain seq x y z
N MET A 1 29.63 29.34 22.70
CA MET A 1 28.63 28.51 22.02
C MET A 1 28.68 28.79 20.53
N ALA A 2 28.63 27.74 19.70
CA ALA A 2 28.74 27.87 18.25
C ALA A 2 27.61 28.73 17.67
N ASN A 3 27.93 29.57 16.69
CA ASN A 3 26.96 30.43 16.02
C ASN A 3 25.87 29.58 15.33
N GLN A 4 24.60 29.89 15.55
CA GLN A 4 23.45 29.20 14.92
C GLN A 4 23.56 29.16 13.39
N GLN A 5 24.16 30.19 12.79
CA GLN A 5 24.38 30.29 11.34
C GLN A 5 25.40 29.25 10.85
N LEU A 6 26.43 28.98 11.65
CA LEU A 6 27.44 27.93 11.40
C LEU A 6 26.81 26.53 11.51
N ILE A 7 25.97 26.31 12.53
CA ILE A 7 25.22 25.05 12.70
C ILE A 7 24.35 24.77 11.48
N LYS A 8 23.64 25.80 10.97
CA LYS A 8 22.81 25.65 9.76
C LYS A 8 23.64 25.31 8.52
N GLN A 9 24.74 26.02 8.28
CA GLN A 9 25.63 25.75 7.14
C GLN A 9 26.16 24.32 7.16
N LEU A 10 26.64 23.86 8.32
CA LEU A 10 27.16 22.50 8.47
C LEU A 10 26.06 21.43 8.36
N ALA A 11 24.85 21.72 8.83
CA ALA A 11 23.70 20.82 8.67
C ALA A 11 23.40 20.57 7.17
N ASP A 12 23.34 21.64 6.39
CA ASP A 12 23.05 21.56 4.96
C ASP A 12 24.20 20.88 4.19
N GLU A 13 25.45 21.21 4.53
CA GLU A 13 26.65 20.67 3.87
C GLU A 13 26.85 19.17 4.09
N PHE A 14 26.66 18.70 5.34
CA PHE A 14 26.89 17.29 5.69
C PHE A 14 25.60 16.45 5.63
N GLY A 15 24.46 17.06 5.30
CA GLY A 15 23.16 16.38 5.25
C GLY A 15 22.65 15.94 6.63
N TRP A 16 23.00 16.69 7.66
CA TRP A 16 22.60 16.45 9.04
C TRP A 16 21.45 17.38 9.43
N THR A 17 20.70 17.05 10.47
CA THR A 17 19.76 18.01 11.05
C THR A 17 20.51 18.97 11.99
N GLN A 18 20.06 20.22 12.08
CA GLN A 18 20.61 21.18 13.05
C GLN A 18 20.50 20.65 14.50
N ALA A 19 19.48 19.84 14.79
CA ALA A 19 19.31 19.21 16.10
C ALA A 19 20.37 18.15 16.40
N ASP A 20 20.79 17.36 15.40
CA ASP A 20 21.84 16.37 15.59
C ASP A 20 23.21 17.04 15.83
N ILE A 21 23.50 18.15 15.12
CA ILE A 21 24.72 18.93 15.34
C ILE A 21 24.71 19.55 16.74
N LYS A 22 23.58 20.12 17.19
CA LYS A 22 23.45 20.65 18.55
C LYS A 22 23.69 19.59 19.61
N ARG A 23 23.11 18.41 19.45
CA ARG A 23 23.33 17.27 20.36
C ARG A 23 24.80 16.85 20.40
N ALA A 24 25.49 16.89 19.26
CA ALA A 24 26.92 16.59 19.18
C ALA A 24 27.78 17.61 19.95
N ILE A 25 27.43 18.91 19.84
CA ILE A 25 28.09 20.00 20.59
C ILE A 25 27.78 19.90 22.08
N GLU A 26 26.54 19.63 22.47
CA GLU A 26 26.16 19.44 23.87
C GLU A 26 26.86 18.23 24.50
N GLY A 27 27.01 17.15 23.72
CA GLY A 27 27.68 15.93 24.15
C GLY A 27 29.19 16.09 24.39
N SER A 28 29.85 17.09 23.77
CA SER A 28 31.27 17.34 24.01
C SER A 28 31.54 18.00 25.36
N GLN A 29 30.54 18.69 25.93
CA GLN A 29 30.68 19.53 27.14
C GLN A 29 31.73 20.66 27.01
N ASP A 30 32.28 20.87 25.82
CA ASP A 30 33.31 21.86 25.54
C ASP A 30 32.71 23.16 24.99
N THR A 31 33.43 24.27 25.17
CA THR A 31 33.06 25.53 24.52
C THR A 31 33.47 25.50 23.05
N VAL A 32 32.55 25.02 22.20
CA VAL A 32 32.73 24.97 20.74
C VAL A 32 32.44 26.34 20.13
N THR A 33 33.37 26.88 19.36
CA THR A 33 33.27 28.21 18.71
C THR A 33 33.68 28.21 17.25
N THR A 34 34.60 27.34 16.85
CA THR A 34 35.10 27.28 15.47
C THR A 34 34.40 26.22 14.64
N ARG A 35 34.49 26.34 13.31
CA ARG A 35 33.92 25.37 12.37
C ARG A 35 34.49 23.97 12.57
N ASP A 36 35.81 23.86 12.72
CA ASP A 36 36.49 22.57 12.85
C ASP A 36 36.16 21.87 14.16
N GLU A 37 35.97 22.61 15.26
CA GLU A 37 35.50 22.06 16.53
C GLU A 37 34.08 21.51 16.42
N VAL A 38 33.17 22.18 15.71
CA VAL A 38 31.82 21.67 15.45
C VAL A 38 31.88 20.37 14.65
N ILE A 39 32.70 20.34 13.59
CA ILE A 39 32.89 19.14 12.76
C ILE A 39 33.47 17.99 13.60
N LEU A 40 34.45 18.26 14.47
CA LEU A 40 35.02 17.25 15.36
C LEU A 40 33.97 16.70 16.33
N CYS A 41 33.12 17.56 16.89
CA CYS A 41 32.02 17.15 17.75
C CYS A 41 31.01 16.27 17.01
N MET A 42 30.64 16.66 15.78
CA MET A 42 29.77 15.85 14.91
C MET A 42 30.35 14.45 14.72
N ILE A 43 31.63 14.34 14.37
CA ILE A 43 32.29 13.05 14.13
C ILE A 43 32.34 12.20 15.42
N ARG A 44 32.74 12.79 16.56
CA ARG A 44 32.97 12.05 17.81
C ARG A 44 31.68 11.61 18.52
N TYR A 45 30.69 12.49 18.61
CA TYR A 45 29.57 12.30 19.55
C TYR A 45 28.26 11.90 18.88
N ALA A 46 28.07 12.23 17.60
CA ALA A 46 26.81 11.95 16.91
C ALA A 46 26.98 11.07 15.65
N GLY A 47 28.21 10.92 15.14
CA GLY A 47 28.47 10.22 13.87
C GLY A 47 28.03 8.76 13.86
N SER A 48 28.32 7.99 14.92
CA SER A 48 27.93 6.57 15.01
C SER A 48 26.42 6.39 15.05
N ASP A 49 25.73 7.21 15.85
CA ASP A 49 24.29 7.10 16.09
C ASP A 49 23.49 7.55 14.87
N LEU A 50 23.94 8.59 14.18
CA LEU A 50 23.37 8.99 12.90
C LEU A 50 23.56 7.94 11.83
N LYS A 51 24.74 7.32 11.75
CA LYS A 51 24.99 6.22 10.80
C LYS A 51 24.04 5.06 11.06
N LYS A 52 23.85 4.68 12.32
CA LYS A 52 22.91 3.62 12.73
C LYS A 52 21.46 4.00 12.37
N ARG A 53 21.01 5.19 12.75
CA ARG A 53 19.66 5.71 12.44
C ARG A 53 19.39 5.75 10.95
N ASN A 54 20.35 6.20 10.14
CA ASN A 54 20.22 6.27 8.69
C ASN A 54 20.12 4.87 8.07
N TYR A 55 20.86 3.89 8.60
CA TYR A 55 20.74 2.49 8.17
C TYR A 55 19.35 1.92 8.49
N GLU A 56 18.84 2.16 9.70
CA GLU A 56 17.50 1.74 10.13
C GLU A 56 16.40 2.40 9.30
N LEU A 57 16.49 3.71 9.05
CA LEU A 57 15.55 4.44 8.19
C LEU A 57 15.58 3.92 6.76
N ALA A 58 16.76 3.62 6.21
CA ALA A 58 16.87 3.03 4.87
C ALA A 58 16.25 1.62 4.82
N ALA A 59 16.41 0.82 5.88
CA ALA A 59 15.76 -0.48 5.99
C ALA A 59 14.24 -0.35 6.07
N GLN A 60 13.73 0.58 6.89
CA GLN A 60 12.29 0.86 6.98
C GLN A 60 11.70 1.35 5.65
N LYS A 61 12.41 2.23 4.93
CA LYS A 61 11.99 2.68 3.58
C LYS A 61 11.84 1.51 2.62
N ARG A 62 12.80 0.57 2.60
CA ARG A 62 12.71 -0.64 1.75
C ARG A 62 11.51 -1.51 2.12
N VAL A 63 11.23 -1.69 3.41
CA VAL A 63 10.06 -2.44 3.87
C VAL A 63 8.76 -1.75 3.46
N ASN A 64 8.68 -0.43 3.62
CA ASN A 64 7.49 0.35 3.25
C ASN A 64 7.18 0.27 1.76
N VAL A 65 8.20 0.35 0.90
CA VAL A 65 8.04 0.19 -0.56
C VAL A 65 7.48 -1.20 -0.89
N ARG A 66 8.08 -2.27 -0.35
CA ARG A 66 7.58 -3.64 -0.57
C ARG A 66 6.15 -3.84 -0.06
N GLN A 67 5.80 -3.25 1.08
CA GLN A 67 4.44 -3.32 1.60
C GLN A 67 3.44 -2.60 0.68
N LYS A 68 3.81 -1.43 0.14
CA LYS A 68 2.97 -0.71 -0.83
C LYS A 68 2.75 -1.51 -2.11
N GLU A 69 3.82 -2.09 -2.66
CA GLU A 69 3.72 -2.96 -3.85
C GLU A 69 2.82 -4.18 -3.59
N MET A 70 2.94 -4.80 -2.42
CA MET A 70 2.08 -5.92 -2.03
C MET A 70 0.61 -5.53 -1.90
N ILE A 71 0.32 -4.40 -1.24
CA ILE A 71 -1.05 -3.88 -1.12
C ILE A 71 -1.63 -3.58 -2.51
N GLN A 72 -0.84 -2.96 -3.39
CA GLN A 72 -1.27 -2.67 -4.76
C GLN A 72 -1.62 -3.95 -5.52
N GLY A 73 -0.77 -4.98 -5.44
CA GLY A 73 -1.06 -6.28 -6.05
C GLY A 73 -2.32 -6.96 -5.50
N LEU A 74 -2.57 -6.84 -4.19
CA LEU A 74 -3.81 -7.36 -3.58
C LEU A 74 -5.06 -6.63 -4.09
N ILE A 75 -4.98 -5.30 -4.26
CA ILE A 75 -6.10 -4.50 -4.80
C ILE A 75 -6.42 -4.93 -6.23
N GLU A 76 -5.40 -5.12 -7.07
CA GLU A 76 -5.57 -5.56 -8.46
C GLU A 76 -6.20 -6.96 -8.55
N GLN A 77 -5.76 -7.89 -7.70
CA GLN A 77 -6.36 -9.23 -7.62
C GLN A 77 -7.83 -9.18 -7.18
N LEU A 78 -8.15 -8.40 -6.15
CA LEU A 78 -9.52 -8.21 -5.67
C LEU A 78 -10.42 -7.61 -6.75
N THR A 79 -9.92 -6.61 -7.47
CA THR A 79 -10.65 -5.95 -8.56
C THR A 79 -10.93 -6.94 -9.69
N THR A 80 -9.93 -7.73 -10.09
CA THR A 80 -10.09 -8.75 -11.12
C THR A 80 -11.15 -9.79 -10.76
N VAL A 81 -11.16 -10.25 -9.50
CA VAL A 81 -12.17 -11.20 -9.01
C VAL A 81 -13.56 -10.56 -9.03
N GLN A 82 -13.70 -9.34 -8.52
CA GLN A 82 -14.97 -8.61 -8.53
C GLN A 82 -15.54 -8.47 -9.94
N GLU A 83 -14.70 -8.07 -10.91
CA GLU A 83 -15.08 -7.96 -12.32
C GLU A 83 -15.50 -9.30 -12.92
N PHE A 84 -14.78 -10.38 -12.61
CA PHE A 84 -15.16 -11.72 -13.05
C PHE A 84 -16.56 -12.11 -12.57
N TYR A 85 -16.86 -11.91 -11.28
CA TYR A 85 -18.19 -12.20 -10.75
C TYR A 85 -19.28 -11.34 -11.38
N ALA A 86 -19.05 -10.02 -11.46
CA ALA A 86 -20.04 -9.06 -11.92
C ALA A 86 -20.32 -9.17 -13.43
N ALA A 87 -19.28 -9.32 -14.25
CA ALA A 87 -19.39 -9.27 -15.70
C ALA A 87 -19.60 -10.65 -16.34
N LYS A 88 -19.08 -11.73 -15.73
CA LYS A 88 -19.14 -13.07 -16.32
C LYS A 88 -20.06 -14.00 -15.56
N LEU A 89 -19.77 -14.28 -14.29
CA LEU A 89 -20.44 -15.36 -13.57
C LEU A 89 -21.93 -15.07 -13.36
N VAL A 90 -22.27 -13.92 -12.78
CA VAL A 90 -23.65 -13.57 -12.45
C VAL A 90 -24.54 -13.46 -13.70
N PRO A 91 -24.13 -12.76 -14.79
CA PRO A 91 -24.93 -12.71 -16.01
C PRO A 91 -25.12 -14.08 -16.66
N THR A 92 -24.07 -14.91 -16.71
CA THR A 92 -24.15 -16.25 -17.30
C THR A 92 -25.13 -17.14 -16.54
N LEU A 93 -25.03 -17.17 -15.20
CA LEU A 93 -25.96 -17.94 -14.37
C LEU A 93 -27.40 -17.47 -14.55
N ARG A 94 -27.62 -16.15 -14.61
CA ARG A 94 -28.95 -15.59 -14.86
C ARG A 94 -29.51 -16.02 -16.22
N ALA A 95 -28.68 -15.99 -17.27
CA ALA A 95 -29.08 -16.44 -18.61
C ALA A 95 -29.48 -17.92 -18.59
N THR A 96 -28.65 -18.78 -18.01
CA THR A 96 -28.95 -20.22 -17.89
C THR A 96 -30.23 -20.47 -17.09
N ILE A 97 -30.46 -19.77 -15.98
CA ILE A 97 -31.71 -19.90 -15.20
C ILE A 97 -32.92 -19.53 -16.05
N ASN A 98 -32.83 -18.43 -16.82
CA ASN A 98 -33.94 -17.99 -17.67
C ASN A 98 -34.23 -18.98 -18.80
N GLU A 99 -33.19 -19.53 -19.43
CA GLU A 99 -33.34 -20.58 -20.47
C GLU A 99 -33.98 -21.84 -19.90
N GLN A 100 -33.55 -22.29 -18.72
CA GLN A 100 -34.14 -23.45 -18.05
C GLN A 100 -35.59 -23.20 -17.65
N ALA A 101 -35.91 -22.00 -17.15
CA ALA A 101 -37.29 -21.63 -16.82
C ALA A 101 -38.20 -21.63 -18.05
N ALA A 102 -37.72 -21.10 -19.19
CA ALA A 102 -38.45 -21.13 -20.46
C ALA A 102 -38.68 -22.56 -20.94
N TYR A 103 -37.65 -23.40 -20.90
CA TYR A 103 -37.74 -24.81 -21.28
C TYR A 103 -38.76 -25.58 -20.42
N ILE A 104 -38.76 -25.36 -19.10
CA ILE A 104 -39.74 -25.98 -18.20
C ILE A 104 -41.16 -25.49 -18.51
N ALA A 105 -41.35 -24.19 -18.78
CA ALA A 105 -42.66 -23.65 -19.15
C ALA A 105 -43.19 -24.29 -20.44
N ASP A 106 -42.33 -24.45 -21.45
CA ASP A 106 -42.68 -25.14 -22.70
C ASP A 106 -43.07 -26.60 -22.47
N LEU A 107 -42.31 -27.32 -21.63
CA LEU A 107 -42.65 -28.70 -21.26
C LEU A 107 -44.02 -28.78 -20.56
N LEU A 108 -44.30 -27.88 -19.62
CA LEU A 108 -45.58 -27.83 -18.92
C LEU A 108 -46.75 -27.54 -19.88
N ASN A 109 -46.56 -26.64 -20.84
CA ASN A 109 -47.55 -26.33 -21.86
C ASN A 109 -47.83 -27.53 -22.78
N GLN A 110 -46.80 -28.27 -23.18
CA GLN A 110 -46.96 -29.49 -23.99
C GLN A 110 -47.72 -30.59 -23.24
N VAL A 111 -47.46 -30.77 -21.95
CA VAL A 111 -48.17 -31.75 -21.11
C VAL A 111 -49.63 -31.32 -20.89
N SER A 112 -49.89 -30.03 -20.65
CA SER A 112 -51.24 -29.52 -20.46
C SER A 112 -52.09 -29.58 -21.74
N GLY A 113 -51.50 -29.28 -22.90
CA GLY A 113 -52.16 -29.39 -24.21
C GLY A 113 -52.50 -30.83 -24.61
N LYS A 114 -51.68 -31.81 -24.23
CA LYS A 114 -51.99 -33.24 -24.46
C LYS A 114 -53.21 -33.73 -23.68
N ASN A 115 -53.55 -33.11 -22.56
CA ASN A 115 -54.74 -33.47 -21.76
C ASN A 115 -56.05 -32.80 -22.23
N GLN A 116 -56.00 -31.88 -23.21
CA GLN A 116 -57.21 -31.21 -23.74
C GLN A 116 -57.71 -31.80 -25.07
N GLY A 117 -57.00 -32.78 -25.67
CA GLY A 117 -57.35 -33.38 -26.97
C GLY A 117 -58.22 -34.64 -26.91
N GLY A 118 -58.80 -34.99 -25.76
CA GLY A 118 -59.49 -36.27 -25.55
C GLY A 118 -60.97 -36.13 -25.17
N ARG A 119 -61.72 -35.19 -25.76
CA ARG A 119 -63.18 -35.15 -25.57
C ARG A 119 -63.92 -34.45 -26.72
N ASN A 120 -64.09 -35.17 -27.81
CA ASN A 120 -65.24 -35.13 -28.73
C ASN A 120 -65.35 -36.60 -29.19
N GLY A 121 -66.42 -37.36 -28.96
CA GLY A 121 -67.83 -37.00 -29.08
C GLY A 121 -68.35 -37.76 -30.29
N GLN A 122 -69.09 -38.85 -30.02
CA GLN A 122 -69.72 -39.82 -30.95
C GLN A 122 -68.84 -40.96 -31.46
#